data_AF-E6VGJ4-F1
#
_entry.id   AF-E6VGJ4-F1
#
_cell.length_a   1.000
_cell.length_b   1.000
_cell.length_c   1.000
_cell.angle_alpha   90.00
_cell.angle_beta   90.00
_cell.angle_gamma   90.00
#
_symmetry.space_group_name_H-M   'P 1'
#
loop_
_entity.id
_entity.type
_entity.pdbx_description
1 polymer ?
#
loop_
_entity_poly.entity_id
_entity_poly.type
_entity_poly.pdbx_seq_one_letter_code
_entity_poly.pdbx_strand_id
1 'polypeptide(L)'
;MTTTPTPAVIVPTVGRVVWFHPAAAANPNGQPHAPLIAFVQSERLVNLAAFDENGTGYSATSVPLLQGDDAPPADGSAYAEWMPFQKGRAAKTEAALAAAIPESPSFAHGNIAGTLGLVGAIGQS
;
A
#
# COMPACT_ATOMS: atom_id res chain seq x y z
N MET A 1 -5.77 -29.36 16.09
CA MET A 1 -5.43 -28.02 16.61
C MET A 1 -5.47 -27.09 15.42
N THR A 2 -6.57 -26.38 15.22
CA THR A 2 -6.76 -25.51 14.05
C THR A 2 -6.07 -24.19 14.34
N THR A 3 -5.00 -23.88 13.63
CA THR A 3 -4.31 -22.59 13.75
C THR A 3 -5.18 -21.53 13.09
N THR A 4 -5.89 -20.73 13.88
CA THR A 4 -6.55 -19.50 13.43
C THR A 4 -5.48 -18.63 12.74
N PRO A 5 -5.68 -18.19 11.48
CA PRO A 5 -4.75 -17.26 10.86
C PRO A 5 -4.83 -15.94 11.64
N THR A 6 -3.78 -15.62 12.39
CA THR A 6 -3.62 -14.31 13.03
C THR A 6 -3.79 -13.24 11.95
N PRO A 7 -4.67 -12.24 12.14
CA PRO A 7 -4.85 -11.18 11.15
C PRO A 7 -3.51 -10.52 10.86
N ALA A 8 -3.17 -10.36 9.57
CA ALA A 8 -1.87 -9.89 9.13
C ALA A 8 -1.55 -8.52 9.75
N VAL A 9 -0.63 -8.52 10.70
CA VAL A 9 -0.12 -7.33 11.39
C VAL A 9 0.69 -6.53 10.36
N ILE A 10 0.24 -5.32 10.05
CA ILE A 10 0.92 -4.46 9.08
C ILE A 10 2.00 -3.70 9.83
N VAL A 11 3.26 -3.96 9.53
CA VAL A 11 4.39 -3.24 10.15
C VAL A 11 4.31 -1.76 9.74
N PRO A 12 4.12 -0.83 10.69
CA PRO A 12 4.11 0.60 10.39
C PRO A 12 5.50 1.07 9.94
N THR A 13 5.53 2.01 9.00
CA THR A 13 6.77 2.61 8.50
C THR A 13 6.64 4.13 8.53
N VAL A 14 7.76 4.81 8.79
CA VAL A 14 7.83 6.27 8.83
C VAL A 14 7.42 6.85 7.47
N GLY A 15 6.67 7.94 7.48
CA GLY A 15 6.17 8.63 6.29
C GLY A 15 4.88 8.06 5.71
N ARG A 16 4.34 6.95 6.24
CA ARG A 16 2.98 6.50 5.88
C ARG A 16 1.92 7.37 6.54
N VAL A 17 0.81 7.56 5.84
CA VAL A 17 -0.35 8.29 6.35
C VAL A 17 -1.38 7.32 6.91
N VAL A 18 -1.88 7.61 8.10
CA VAL A 18 -2.93 6.86 8.80
C VAL A 18 -4.11 7.80 9.10
N TRP A 19 -5.24 7.25 9.54
CA TRP A 19 -6.26 8.07 10.21
C TRP A 19 -5.94 8.13 11.68
N PHE A 20 -5.96 9.34 12.24
CA PHE A 20 -5.85 9.57 13.67
C PHE A 20 -7.16 10.13 14.18
N HIS A 21 -7.69 9.46 15.19
CA HIS A 21 -8.86 9.89 15.94
C HIS A 21 -8.34 10.47 17.25
N PRO A 22 -8.33 11.82 17.38
CA PRO A 22 -8.03 12.45 18.66
C PRO A 22 -9.08 12.05 19.71
N ALA A 23 -8.74 12.20 20.98
CA ALA A 23 -9.73 12.02 22.04
C ALA A 23 -10.93 12.95 21.81
N ALA A 24 -12.14 12.53 22.19
CA ALA A 24 -13.38 13.23 21.86
C ALA A 24 -13.38 14.72 22.24
N ALA A 25 -12.73 15.09 23.36
CA ALA A 25 -12.59 16.48 23.79
C ALA A 25 -11.76 17.36 22.83
N ALA A 26 -10.84 16.75 22.07
CA ALA A 26 -9.94 17.42 21.14
C ALA A 26 -10.44 17.39 19.68
N ASN A 27 -11.56 16.73 19.40
CA ASN A 27 -12.15 16.65 18.07
C ASN A 27 -13.68 16.70 18.12
N PRO A 28 -14.27 17.89 18.33
CA PRO A 28 -15.71 18.06 18.41
C PRO A 28 -16.42 17.75 17.08
N ASN A 29 -15.70 17.86 15.96
CA ASN A 29 -16.23 17.65 14.62
C ASN A 29 -16.26 16.17 14.21
N GLY A 30 -15.55 15.31 14.95
CA GLY A 30 -15.50 13.86 14.71
C GLY A 30 -14.76 13.46 13.42
N GLN A 31 -14.13 14.39 12.72
CA GLN A 31 -13.40 14.09 11.49
C GLN A 31 -11.99 13.58 11.83
N PRO A 32 -11.56 12.40 11.37
CA PRO A 32 -10.22 11.92 11.63
C PRO A 32 -9.18 12.84 10.96
N HIS A 33 -8.08 13.09 11.66
CA HIS A 33 -6.94 13.80 11.11
C HIS A 33 -6.11 12.82 10.28
N ALA A 34 -5.38 13.33 9.28
CA ALA A 34 -4.53 12.53 8.39
C ALA A 34 -3.04 12.77 8.68
N PRO A 35 -2.50 12.27 9.82
CA PRO A 35 -1.09 12.41 10.11
C PRO A 35 -0.22 11.46 9.31
N LEU A 36 1.04 11.87 9.18
CA LEU A 36 2.13 10.99 8.82
C LEU A 36 2.74 10.35 10.07
N ILE A 37 3.16 9.09 9.95
CA ILE A 37 3.93 8.39 10.98
C ILE A 37 5.32 9.04 11.03
N ALA A 38 5.60 9.73 12.12
CA ALA A 38 6.88 10.39 12.36
C ALA A 38 7.90 9.44 12.99
N PHE A 39 7.45 8.52 13.84
CA PHE A 39 8.32 7.55 14.50
C PHE A 39 7.54 6.26 14.84
N VAL A 40 8.21 5.12 14.78
CA VAL A 40 7.65 3.81 15.11
C VAL A 40 8.31 3.33 16.38
N GLN A 41 7.54 3.24 17.47
CA GLN A 41 8.04 2.72 18.75
C GLN A 41 7.85 1.20 18.83
N SER A 42 6.73 0.70 18.31
CA SER A 42 6.46 -0.73 18.11
C SER A 42 5.47 -0.93 16.97
N GLU A 43 5.16 -2.17 16.62
CA GLU A 43 4.17 -2.47 15.58
C GLU A 43 2.76 -1.92 15.87
N ARG A 44 2.47 -1.65 17.15
CA ARG A 44 1.17 -1.16 17.63
C ARG A 44 1.24 0.24 18.26
N LEU A 45 2.41 0.88 18.30
CA LEU A 45 2.59 2.16 18.97
C LEU A 45 3.47 3.09 18.12
N VAL A 46 2.92 4.25 17.74
CA VAL A 46 3.55 5.20 16.82
C VAL A 46 3.45 6.63 17.32
N ASN A 47 4.36 7.48 16.86
CA ASN A 47 4.25 8.92 16.98
C ASN A 47 3.89 9.52 15.63
N LEU A 48 3.04 10.53 15.67
CA LEU A 48 2.35 11.10 14.53
C LEU A 48 2.65 12.60 14.45
N ALA A 49 2.88 13.09 13.24
CA ALA A 49 2.78 14.50 12.93
C ALA A 49 1.43 14.76 12.25
N ALA A 50 0.53 15.38 12.99
CA ALA A 50 -0.87 15.60 12.64
C ALA A 50 -1.15 17.07 12.30
N PHE A 51 -2.26 17.28 11.63
CA PHE A 51 -2.81 18.62 11.35
C PHE A 51 -4.25 18.64 11.87
N ASP A 52 -4.62 19.72 12.55
CA ASP A 52 -6.00 19.94 12.97
C ASP A 52 -6.88 20.45 11.82
N GLU A 53 -8.15 20.70 12.10
CA GLU A 53 -9.14 21.27 11.18
C GLU A 53 -8.75 22.64 10.60
N ASN A 54 -7.88 23.39 11.28
CA ASN A 54 -7.36 24.67 10.82
C ASN A 54 -6.06 24.52 10.00
N GLY A 55 -5.56 23.29 9.86
CA GLY A 55 -4.26 23.00 9.24
C GLY A 55 -3.07 23.28 10.17
N THR A 56 -3.30 23.47 11.47
CA THR A 56 -2.23 23.67 12.46
C THR A 56 -1.55 22.35 12.74
N GLY A 57 -0.23 22.30 12.53
CA GLY A 57 0.57 21.12 12.80
C GLY A 57 0.78 20.89 14.30
N TYR A 58 0.63 19.65 14.76
CA TYR A 58 0.95 19.23 16.11
C TYR A 58 1.46 17.78 16.17
N SER A 59 2.16 17.45 17.25
CA SER A 59 2.68 16.10 17.49
C SER A 59 1.76 15.30 18.40
N ALA A 60 1.44 14.06 18.04
CA ALA A 60 0.81 13.09 18.93
C ALA A 60 1.76 11.91 19.16
N THR A 61 2.08 11.63 20.42
CA THR A 61 3.06 10.60 20.80
C THR A 61 2.39 9.42 21.47
N SER A 62 3.00 8.23 21.35
CA SER A 62 2.52 7.00 21.99
C SER A 62 1.07 6.67 21.60
N VAL A 63 0.75 6.83 20.31
CA VAL A 63 -0.60 6.59 19.80
C VAL A 63 -0.75 5.11 19.46
N PRO A 64 -1.77 4.43 20.00
CA PRO A 64 -2.07 3.04 19.65
C PRO A 64 -2.56 2.95 18.20
N LEU A 65 -1.96 2.05 17.42
CA LEU A 65 -2.32 1.77 16.04
C LEU A 65 -3.18 0.50 15.98
N LEU A 66 -4.45 0.66 15.66
CA LEU A 66 -5.43 -0.42 15.46
C LEU A 66 -5.19 -1.13 14.13
N GLN A 67 -5.25 -2.46 14.16
CA GLN A 67 -5.00 -3.32 13.02
C GLN A 67 -5.99 -4.49 12.94
N GLY A 68 -6.40 -4.88 11.74
CA GLY A 68 -7.33 -5.99 11.55
C GLY A 68 -8.71 -5.70 12.16
N ASP A 69 -9.10 -6.53 13.13
CA ASP A 69 -10.39 -6.49 13.83
C ASP A 69 -10.32 -5.81 15.21
N ASP A 70 -9.24 -5.06 15.49
CA ASP A 70 -9.13 -4.33 16.75
C ASP A 70 -10.27 -3.32 16.91
N ALA A 71 -10.90 -3.33 18.08
CA ALA A 71 -11.92 -2.37 18.43
C ALA A 71 -11.30 -1.04 18.88
N PRO A 72 -11.92 0.10 18.53
CA PRO A 72 -11.58 1.39 19.11
C PRO A 72 -11.63 1.37 20.65
N PRO A 73 -10.76 2.13 21.34
CA PRO A 73 -10.81 2.24 22.80
C PRO A 73 -12.18 2.76 23.28
N ALA A 74 -12.81 2.01 24.20
CA ALA A 74 -14.14 2.34 24.72
C ALA A 74 -14.16 3.60 25.61
N ASP A 75 -13.01 4.02 26.10
CA ASP A 75 -12.81 5.22 26.91
C ASP A 75 -12.75 6.51 26.08
N GLY A 76 -12.80 6.40 24.74
CA GLY A 76 -12.67 7.53 23.83
C GLY A 76 -11.28 8.13 23.81
N SER A 77 -10.27 7.36 24.24
CA SER A 77 -8.86 7.73 24.11
C SER A 77 -8.44 7.81 22.65
N ALA A 78 -7.37 8.56 22.40
CA ALA A 78 -6.89 8.79 21.04
C ALA A 78 -6.29 7.50 20.44
N TYR A 79 -6.57 7.23 19.18
CA TYR A 79 -6.06 6.06 18.46
C TYR A 79 -5.81 6.37 16.98
N ALA A 80 -5.01 5.54 16.34
CA ALA A 80 -4.80 5.57 14.91
C ALA A 80 -5.30 4.28 14.25
N GLU A 81 -5.75 4.36 13.01
CA GLU A 81 -6.13 3.21 12.20
C GLU A 81 -5.66 3.38 10.75
N TRP A 82 -5.49 2.27 10.06
CA TRP A 82 -5.16 2.29 8.63
C TRP A 82 -6.34 2.79 7.81
N MET A 83 -6.09 3.75 6.91
CA MET A 83 -7.13 4.25 6.01
C MET A 83 -7.75 3.10 5.18
N PRO A 84 -9.09 2.93 5.18
CA PRO A 84 -9.77 1.83 4.50
C PRO A 84 -9.42 1.71 3.01
N PHE A 85 -9.19 2.86 2.34
CA PHE A 85 -8.95 2.93 0.90
C PHE A 85 -7.57 2.45 0.45
N GLN A 86 -6.59 2.33 1.36
CA GLN A 86 -5.28 1.75 1.02
C GLN A 86 -5.35 0.23 0.84
N LYS A 87 -6.37 -0.44 1.40
CA LYS A 87 -6.66 -1.86 1.15
C LYS A 87 -7.10 -2.09 -0.31
N GLY A 88 -7.80 -1.13 -0.92
CA GLY A 88 -8.32 -1.24 -2.30
C GLY A 88 -7.36 -0.85 -3.41
N ARG A 89 -6.33 -0.03 -3.14
CA ARG A 89 -5.31 0.33 -4.14
C ARG A 89 -4.16 -0.69 -4.23
N ALA A 90 -3.78 -1.35 -3.14
CA ALA A 90 -2.81 -2.45 -3.18
C ALA A 90 -3.30 -3.62 -4.06
N ALA A 91 -4.58 -3.98 -3.94
CA ALA A 91 -5.21 -5.00 -4.78
C ALA A 91 -5.16 -4.70 -6.29
N LYS A 92 -5.13 -3.41 -6.69
CA LYS A 92 -5.04 -3.01 -8.10
C LYS A 92 -3.59 -2.96 -8.63
N THR A 93 -2.61 -2.75 -7.76
CA THR A 93 -1.19 -2.70 -8.17
C THR A 93 -0.58 -4.09 -8.29
N GLU A 94 -0.94 -5.05 -7.44
CA GLU A 94 -0.46 -6.44 -7.55
C GLU A 94 -0.98 -7.14 -8.83
N ALA A 95 -2.23 -6.87 -9.23
CA ALA A 95 -2.78 -7.38 -10.48
C ALA A 95 -2.05 -6.84 -11.73
N ALA A 96 -1.52 -5.61 -11.65
CA ALA A 96 -0.77 -4.99 -12.75
C ALA A 96 0.68 -5.52 -12.86
N LEU A 97 1.31 -5.87 -11.74
CA LEU A 97 2.68 -6.43 -11.74
C LEU A 97 2.71 -7.89 -12.21
N ALA A 98 1.69 -8.69 -11.87
CA ALA A 98 1.57 -10.07 -12.34
C ALA A 98 1.30 -10.19 -13.86
N ALA A 99 0.71 -9.18 -14.48
CA ALA A 99 0.44 -9.13 -15.92
C ALA A 99 1.64 -8.67 -16.76
N ALA A 100 2.72 -8.20 -16.13
CA ALA A 100 3.87 -7.57 -16.80
C ALA A 100 5.12 -8.45 -16.89
N ILE A 101 5.03 -9.76 -16.60
CA ILE A 101 6.05 -10.73 -17.02
C ILE A 101 5.59 -11.30 -18.37
N PRO A 102 5.92 -10.70 -19.52
CA PRO A 102 5.89 -11.47 -20.75
C PRO A 102 6.93 -12.58 -20.59
N GLU A 103 6.51 -13.81 -20.83
CA GLU A 103 7.41 -14.94 -20.93
C GLU A 103 8.54 -14.59 -21.91
N SER A 104 9.79 -14.59 -21.44
CA SER A 104 10.95 -14.43 -22.30
C SER A 104 10.85 -15.47 -23.43
N PRO A 105 10.79 -15.08 -24.72
CA PRO A 105 10.75 -16.07 -25.78
C PRO A 105 12.05 -16.86 -25.73
N SER A 106 11.89 -18.16 -25.47
CA SER A 106 12.95 -19.16 -25.57
C SER A 106 13.52 -19.14 -26.99
N PHE A 107 14.70 -18.54 -27.18
CA PHE A 107 15.45 -18.69 -28.41
C PHE A 107 16.06 -20.10 -28.41
N ALA A 108 15.23 -21.06 -28.83
CA ALA A 108 15.64 -22.43 -29.08
C ALA A 108 16.74 -22.47 -30.14
N HIS A 109 17.80 -23.21 -29.84
CA HIS A 109 18.95 -23.45 -30.69
C HIS A 109 18.58 -24.28 -31.94
N GLY A 110 19.08 -23.86 -33.11
CA GLY A 110 19.68 -24.78 -34.09
C GLY A 110 18.84 -25.30 -35.28
N ASN A 111 19.23 -24.83 -36.47
CA ASN A 111 19.74 -25.63 -37.60
C ASN A 111 18.88 -25.91 -38.87
N ILE A 112 19.56 -25.64 -40.01
CA ILE A 112 19.52 -26.16 -41.41
C ILE A 112 18.30 -26.07 -42.36
N ALA A 113 18.66 -25.63 -43.59
CA ALA A 113 18.33 -26.19 -44.91
C ALA A 113 17.56 -25.26 -45.87
N GLY A 114 18.07 -25.14 -47.10
CA GLY A 114 17.71 -24.09 -48.06
C GLY A 114 16.50 -24.34 -48.95
N THR A 115 16.16 -23.33 -49.76
CA THR A 115 15.47 -23.34 -51.08
C THR A 115 15.52 -21.88 -51.60
N LEU A 116 16.50 -21.48 -52.41
CA LEU A 116 16.56 -21.52 -53.89
C LEU A 116 15.46 -20.71 -54.64
N GLY A 117 15.89 -19.74 -55.46
CA GLY A 117 15.11 -19.05 -56.53
C GLY A 117 14.67 -17.62 -56.16
N LEU A 118 14.84 -16.55 -56.95
CA LEU A 118 15.17 -16.36 -58.36
C LEU A 118 15.59 -14.89 -58.57
N VAL A 119 16.72 -14.66 -59.24
CA VAL A 119 17.09 -13.38 -59.86
C VAL A 119 16.43 -13.31 -61.24
N GLY A 120 15.79 -12.20 -61.60
CA GLY A 120 15.66 -11.78 -63.00
C GLY A 120 14.30 -11.25 -63.48
N ALA A 121 14.34 -10.02 -64.01
CA ALA A 121 13.56 -9.48 -65.15
C ALA A 121 12.13 -8.94 -64.94
N ILE A 122 12.01 -7.60 -64.92
CA ILE A 122 11.06 -6.74 -65.67
C ILE A 122 11.72 -5.33 -65.71
N GLY A 123 11.89 -4.56 -66.78
CA GLY A 123 11.38 -4.54 -68.15
C GLY A 123 11.17 -3.05 -68.50
N GLN A 124 12.12 -2.41 -69.20
CA GLN A 124 11.92 -1.10 -69.83
C GLN A 124 11.28 -1.30 -71.21
N SER A 125 10.22 -0.54 -71.48
CA SER A 125 9.85 -0.02 -72.80
C SER A 125 8.94 1.18 -72.63
#